data_AF-A0A558AHH4-F1
#
_entry.id   AF-A0A558AHH4-F1
#
_cell.length_a   1.000
_cell.length_b   1.000
_cell.length_c   1.000
_cell.angle_alpha   90.00
_cell.angle_beta   90.00
_cell.angle_gamma   90.00
#
_symmetry.space_group_name_H-M   'P 1'
#
loop_
_entity.id
_entity.type
_entity.pdbx_description
1 polymer ?
#
loop_
_entity_poly.entity_id
_entity_poly.type
_entity_poly.pdbx_seq_one_letter_code
_entity_poly.pdbx_strand_id
1 'polypeptide(L)' 'MSERAVHVEVQLRHVTVDAGGTPVSFSYPGILLTGSEDGEQVCERWVPFGDDPSDEDDERLVQALHQALLWQGHELRLWS' A
#
# COMPACT_ATOMS: atom_id res chain seq x y z
N MET A 1 -10.21 -14.01 -20.36
CA MET A 1 -10.55 -13.13 -19.23
C MET A 1 -9.24 -12.90 -18.53
N SER A 2 -8.75 -11.67 -18.43
CA SER A 2 -7.51 -11.39 -17.72
C SER A 2 -7.71 -11.68 -16.24
N GLU A 3 -6.78 -12.41 -15.62
CA GLU A 3 -6.86 -12.74 -14.21
C GLU A 3 -6.27 -11.59 -13.40
N ARG A 4 -7.09 -10.91 -12.60
CA ARG A 4 -6.63 -9.88 -11.66
C ARG A 4 -6.50 -10.45 -10.26
N ALA A 5 -5.36 -10.18 -9.64
CA ALA A 5 -5.10 -10.55 -8.26
C ALA A 5 -4.59 -9.35 -7.46
N VAL A 6 -4.96 -9.31 -6.19
CA VAL A 6 -4.43 -8.33 -5.22
C VAL A 6 -3.66 -9.11 -4.17
N HIS A 7 -2.38 -8.77 -4.01
CA HIS A 7 -1.55 -9.28 -2.94
C HIS A 7 -1.46 -8.23 -1.82
N VAL A 8 -1.50 -8.70 -0.57
CA VAL A 8 -1.47 -7.86 0.63
C VAL A 8 -0.32 -8.32 1.50
N GLU A 9 0.61 -7.41 1.79
CA GLU A 9 1.80 -7.73 2.59
C GLU A 9 2.06 -6.62 3.62
N VAL A 10 2.42 -7.00 4.84
CA VAL A 10 2.92 -6.05 5.85
C VAL A 10 4.39 -5.77 5.56
N GLN A 11 4.73 -4.50 5.36
CA GLN A 11 6.08 -4.05 5.03
C GLN A 11 6.53 -2.93 5.98
N LEU A 12 7.77 -3.04 6.47
CA LEU A 12 8.44 -1.97 7.22
C LEU A 12 9.32 -1.16 6.26
N ARG A 13 8.98 0.10 6.01
CA ARG A 13 9.78 0.99 5.17
C ARG A 13 10.74 1.82 6.00
N HIS A 14 12.00 1.83 5.58
CA HIS A 14 13.04 2.65 6.19
C HIS A 14 13.24 3.92 5.38
N VAL A 15 13.13 5.07 6.03
CA VAL A 15 13.32 6.38 5.41
C VAL A 15 14.49 7.06 6.09
N THR A 16 15.56 7.32 5.34
CA THR A 16 16.70 8.09 5.83
C THR A 16 16.60 9.51 5.28
N VAL A 17 16.67 10.50 6.17
CA VAL A 17 16.67 11.93 5.83
C VAL A 17 17.96 12.57 6.33
N ASP A 18 18.49 13.53 5.59
CA ASP A 18 19.60 14.37 6.06
C ASP A 18 19.04 15.48 6.96
N ALA A 19 19.41 15.46 8.24
CA ALA A 19 19.05 16.48 9.20
C ALA A 19 20.26 17.35 9.55
N GLY A 20 20.73 18.15 8.59
CA GLY A 20 21.83 19.10 8.80
C GLY A 20 23.21 18.43 8.84
N GLY A 21 23.44 17.47 7.93
CA GLY A 21 24.70 16.74 7.81
C GLY A 21 24.81 15.49 8.68
N THR A 22 23.73 15.15 9.41
CA THR A 22 23.61 13.86 10.12
C THR A 22 22.43 13.08 9.53
N PRO A 23 22.65 11.88 8.98
CA PRO A 23 21.56 11.05 8.49
C PRO A 23 20.74 10.50 9.67
N VAL A 24 19.43 10.72 9.63
CA VAL A 24 18.47 10.16 10.59
C VAL A 24 17.59 9.17 9.85
N SER A 25 17.49 7.95 10.40
CA SER A 25 16.67 6.88 9.83
C SER A 25 15.41 6.66 10.66
N PHE A 26 14.28 6.56 9.98
CA PHE A 26 12.97 6.25 10.54
C PHE A 26 12.46 4.94 9.96
N SER A 27 11.73 4.18 10.76
CA SER A 27 11.06 2.94 10.33
C SER A 27 9.55 3.18 10.43
N TYR A 28 8.84 2.94 9.33
CA TYR A 28 7.39 3.12 9.25
C TYR A 28 6.75 1.80 8.85
N PRO A 29 5.91 1.20 9.71
CA PRO A 29 5.15 0.04 9.32
C PRO A 29 4.02 0.46 8.35
N GLY A 30 3.65 -0.44 7.47
CA GLY A 30 2.61 -0.19 6.48
C GLY A 30 2.18 -1.46 5.77
N ILE A 31 1.07 -1.38 5.06
CA ILE A 31 0.57 -2.46 4.21
C ILE A 31 0.84 -2.10 2.76
N LEU A 32 1.52 -2.99 2.05
CA LEU A 32 1.70 -2.90 0.61
C LEU A 32 0.59 -3.71 -0.08
N LEU A 33 -0.18 -3.03 -0.91
CA LEU A 33 -1.16 -3.60 -1.82
C LEU A 33 -0.54 -3.65 -3.21
N THR A 34 -0.45 -4.83 -3.80
CA THR A 34 0.10 -5.03 -5.14
C THR A 34 -0.96 -5.64 -6.03
N GLY A 35 -1.29 -4.98 -7.13
CA GLY A 35 -2.22 -5.48 -8.13
C GLY A 35 -1.48 -6.08 -9.30
N SER A 36 -1.83 -7.31 -9.66
CA SER A 36 -1.30 -8.00 -10.83
C SER A 36 -2.40 -8.39 -11.81
N GLU A 37 -2.14 -8.18 -13.10
CA GLU A 37 -3.01 -8.59 -14.20
C GLU A 37 -2.23 -9.60 -15.05
N ASP A 38 -2.78 -10.80 -15.23
CA ASP A 38 -2.15 -11.90 -15.99
C ASP A 38 -0.72 -12.24 -15.49
N GLY A 39 -0.49 -12.07 -14.18
CA GLY A 39 0.78 -12.35 -13.51
C GLY A 39 1.80 -11.20 -13.53
N GLU A 40 1.49 -10.09 -14.22
CA GLU A 40 2.34 -8.89 -14.24
C GLU A 40 1.85 -7.87 -13.22
N GLN A 41 2.74 -7.31 -12.41
CA GLN A 41 2.40 -6.23 -11.49
C GLN A 41 2.11 -4.96 -12.29
N VAL A 42 0.87 -4.48 -12.22
CA VAL A 42 0.42 -3.27 -12.93
C VAL A 42 0.22 -2.08 -12.02
N CYS A 43 0.11 -2.31 -10.71
CA CYS A 43 -0.06 -1.25 -9.73
C CYS A 43 0.43 -1.66 -8.34
N GLU A 44 0.85 -0.66 -7.57
CA GLU A 44 1.15 -0.80 -6.14
C GLU A 44 0.65 0.41 -5.36
N ARG A 45 0.30 0.18 -4.10
CA ARG A 45 -0.01 1.23 -3.14
C ARG A 45 0.48 0.81 -1.77
N TRP A 46 1.24 1.69 -1.12
CA TRP A 46 1.65 1.51 0.26
C TRP A 46 0.82 2.39 1.18
N VAL A 47 0.23 1.78 2.20
CA VAL A 47 -0.60 2.43 3.22
C VAL A 47 0.19 2.40 4.53
N PRO A 48 0.79 3.52 4.96
CA PRO A 48 1.44 3.58 6.26
C PRO A 48 0.39 3.51 7.37
N PHE A 49 0.76 2.87 8.47
CA PHE A 49 0.04 2.98 9.74
C PHE A 49 1.04 3.33 10.84
N GLY A 50 0.60 4.01 11.90
CA GLY A 50 1.48 4.35 13.02
C GLY A 50 1.99 3.11 13.77
N ASP A 51 3.05 3.28 14.58
CA ASP A 51 3.48 2.23 15.52
C ASP A 51 2.37 1.84 16.51
N ASP A 52 1.47 2.78 16.80
CA ASP A 52 0.18 2.57 17.47
C ASP A 52 -0.92 2.98 16.47
N PRO A 53 -1.56 2.01 15.76
CA PRO A 53 -2.57 2.29 14.74
C PRO A 53 -3.77 3.02 15.32
N SER A 54 -4.21 4.07 14.64
CA SER A 54 -5.41 4.83 14.99
C SER A 54 -6.63 4.42 14.16
N ASP A 55 -7.82 4.82 14.59
CA ASP A 55 -9.05 4.67 13.78
C ASP A 55 -8.91 5.32 12.39
N GLU A 56 -8.16 6.41 12.27
CA GLU A 56 -7.89 7.07 10.99
C GLU A 56 -7.01 6.19 10.06
N ASP A 57 -6.10 5.40 10.63
CA ASP A 57 -5.26 4.46 9.87
C ASP A 57 -6.10 3.27 9.39
N ASP A 58 -7.02 2.79 10.22
CA ASP A 58 -7.98 1.75 9.85
C ASP A 58 -8.88 2.20 8.70
N GLU A 59 -9.43 3.41 8.76
CA GLU A 59 -10.25 3.97 7.68
C GLU A 59 -9.48 4.07 6.35
N ARG A 60 -8.22 4.53 6.41
CA ARG A 60 -7.34 4.60 5.23
C ARG A 60 -7.06 3.21 4.65
N LEU A 61 -6.81 2.22 5.51
CA LEU A 61 -6.59 0.84 5.08
C LEU A 61 -7.84 0.24 4.44
N VAL A 62 -9.01 0.40 5.08
CA VAL A 62 -10.29 -0.08 4.55
C VAL A 62 -10.58 0.56 3.20
N GLN A 63 -10.37 1.87 3.05
CA GLN A 63 -10.56 2.56 1.78
C GLN A 63 -9.61 2.03 0.70
N ALA A 64 -8.34 1.82 1.02
CA ALA A 64 -7.36 1.30 0.08
C ALA A 64 -7.67 -0.15 -0.34
N LEU A 65 -8.07 -1.01 0.60
CA LEU A 65 -8.50 -2.38 0.32
C LEU A 65 -9.78 -2.41 -0.52
N HIS A 66 -10.74 -1.54 -0.23
CA HIS A 66 -11.98 -1.46 -0.99
C HIS A 66 -11.71 -1.09 -2.46
N GLN A 67 -10.87 -0.07 -2.71
CA GLN A 67 -10.45 0.28 -4.06
C GLN A 67 -9.68 -0.88 -4.73
N ALA A 68 -8.87 -1.61 -3.97
CA ALA A 68 -8.16 -2.78 -4.47
C ALA A 68 -9.09 -3.89 -4.97
N LEU A 69 -10.10 -4.23 -4.18
CA LEU A 69 -11.09 -5.24 -4.51
C LEU A 69 -11.98 -4.83 -5.70
N LEU A 70 -12.39 -3.56 -5.78
CA LEU A 70 -13.17 -3.06 -6.93
C LEU A 70 -12.39 -3.16 -8.24
N TRP A 71 -11.08 -2.89 -8.22
CA TRP A 71 -10.23 -3.08 -9.40
C TRP A 71 -10.10 -4.55 -9.78
N GLN A 72 -9.98 -5.45 -8.79
CA GLN A 72 -9.94 -6.89 -9.02
C GLN A 72 -11.23 -7.38 -9.71
N GLY A 73 -12.38 -6.85 -9.28
CA GLY A 73 -13.69 -7.12 -9.90
C GLY A 73 -13.91 -6.45 -11.26
N HIS A 74 -12.90 -5.80 -11.84
CA HIS A 74 -13.00 -4.98 -13.07
C HIS A 74 -13.96 -3.78 -12.99
N GLU A 75 -14.38 -3.39 -11.78
CA GLU A 75 -15.23 -2.22 -11.54
C GLU A 75 -14.43 -0.91 -11.59
N LEU A 76 -13.10 -1.00 -11.43
CA LEU A 76 -12.16 0.11 -11.62
C LEU A 76 -11.11 -0.18 -12.70
N ARG A 77 -10.81 0.84 -13.51
CA ARG A 77 -9.76 0.78 -14.55
C ARG A 77 -8.37 1.07 -14.01
N LEU A 78 -8.22 1.95 -13.02
CA LEU A 78 -6.94 2.36 -12.43
C LEU A 78 -7.13 2.66 -10.93
N TRP A 79 -6.11 2.36 -10.12
CA TRP A 79 -6.00 2.84 -8.75
C TRP A 79 -5.41 4.24 -8.75
N SER A 80 -6.18 5.25 -8.36
CA SER A 80 -5.68 6.60 -8.05
C SER A 80 -5.92 6.94 -6.61
#